data_AF-A0A9W8AWM3-F1
#
_entry.id   AF-A0A9W8AWM3-F1
#
_cell.length_a   1.000
_cell.length_b   1.000
_cell.length_c   1.000
_cell.angle_alpha   90.00
_cell.angle_beta   90.00
_cell.angle_gamma   90.00
#
_symmetry.space_group_name_H-M   'P 1'
#
loop_
_entity.id
_entity.type
_entity.pdbx_description
1 polymer ?
#
loop_
_entity_poly.entity_id
_entity_poly.type
_entity_poly.pdbx_seq_one_letter_code
_entity_poly.pdbx_strand_id
1 'polypeptide(L)'
;SKQLVMTVISDTSAGQREEITPHNLSTASQMAPEEIHKKQNQELKGKTELSKADKRRNLLAKKEAIRKRTEKQKKVTDITSKTIAENTF
;
A
#
# COMPACT_ATOMS: atom_id res chain seq x y z
N SER A 1 17.19 -17.91 4.87
CA SER A 1 16.66 -16.67 4.25
C SER A 1 15.38 -16.95 3.50
N LYS A 2 14.28 -16.26 3.83
CA LYS A 2 13.11 -16.20 2.93
C LYS A 2 13.51 -15.35 1.72
N GLN A 3 13.51 -15.92 0.52
CA GLN A 3 13.69 -15.14 -0.70
C GLN A 3 12.42 -14.30 -0.95
N LEU A 4 12.62 -13.01 -1.20
CA LEU A 4 11.55 -12.13 -1.66
C LEU A 4 11.44 -12.30 -3.17
N VAL A 5 10.31 -12.81 -3.66
CA VAL A 5 10.05 -12.98 -5.10
C VAL A 5 9.12 -11.87 -5.56
N MET A 6 9.54 -11.14 -6.59
CA MET A 6 8.76 -10.04 -7.20
C MET A 6 8.37 -10.43 -8.62
N THR A 7 7.09 -10.27 -8.96
CA THR A 7 6.55 -10.54 -10.30
C THR A 7 6.07 -9.23 -10.92
N VAL A 8 6.47 -8.97 -12.17
CA VAL A 8 6.05 -7.79 -12.95
C VAL A 8 4.94 -8.21 -13.91
N ILE A 9 3.86 -7.45 -13.96
CA ILE A 9 2.68 -7.70 -14.80
C ILE A 9 2.48 -6.50 -15.73
N SER A 10 2.19 -6.77 -17.00
CA SER A 10 1.91 -5.75 -18.02
C SER A 10 0.45 -5.29 -18.00
N ASP A 11 0.20 -4.04 -18.36
CA ASP A 11 -1.15 -3.50 -18.57
C ASP A 11 -1.72 -3.98 -19.92
N THR A 12 -2.15 -5.23 -19.94
CA THR A 12 -2.82 -5.88 -21.07
C THR A 12 -4.19 -6.36 -20.61
N SER A 13 -5.11 -6.59 -21.55
CA SER A 13 -6.40 -7.17 -21.19
C SER A 13 -6.21 -8.57 -20.58
N ALA A 14 -7.13 -8.97 -19.70
CA ALA A 14 -7.13 -10.29 -19.08
C ALA A 14 -7.16 -11.42 -20.12
N GLY A 15 -7.95 -11.24 -21.20
CA GLY A 15 -8.02 -12.20 -22.31
C GLY A 15 -6.69 -12.53 -22.99
N GLN A 16 -5.68 -11.66 -22.96
CA GLN A 16 -4.35 -11.99 -23.51
C GLN A 16 -3.52 -12.93 -22.62
N ARG A 17 -3.93 -13.10 -21.36
CA ARG A 17 -3.36 -14.07 -20.42
C ARG A 17 -4.18 -15.35 -20.32
N GLU A 18 -5.40 -15.36 -20.83
CA GLU A 18 -6.29 -16.52 -20.79
C GLU A 18 -5.78 -17.63 -21.72
N GLU A 19 -6.06 -18.87 -21.34
CA GLU A 19 -5.83 -20.02 -22.21
C GLU A 19 -6.75 -19.94 -23.43
N ILE A 20 -6.30 -20.47 -24.57
CA ILE A 20 -7.05 -20.35 -25.84
C ILE A 20 -8.35 -21.15 -25.74
N THR A 21 -9.44 -20.48 -25.41
CA THR A 21 -10.79 -21.01 -25.35
C THR A 21 -11.71 -20.26 -26.32
N PRO A 22 -12.77 -20.89 -26.87
CA PRO A 22 -13.65 -20.27 -27.86
C PRO A 22 -14.46 -19.08 -27.33
N HIS A 23 -14.43 -18.86 -26.02
CA HIS A 23 -15.06 -17.73 -25.36
C HIS A 23 -14.03 -17.00 -24.50
N ASN A 24 -13.98 -15.68 -24.62
CA ASN A 24 -13.21 -14.81 -23.74
C ASN A 24 -13.95 -14.68 -22.42
N LEU A 25 -13.27 -14.88 -21.28
CA LEU A 25 -13.87 -14.77 -19.95
C LEU A 25 -13.88 -13.32 -19.47
N SER A 26 -12.88 -12.51 -19.82
CA SER A 26 -12.81 -11.09 -19.42
C SER A 26 -12.05 -10.18 -20.39
N THR A 27 -12.57 -8.97 -20.58
CA THR A 27 -11.92 -7.88 -21.32
C THR A 27 -11.28 -6.83 -20.40
N ALA A 28 -11.37 -6.99 -19.08
CA ALA A 28 -10.84 -6.03 -18.12
C ALA A 28 -9.31 -5.91 -18.22
N SER A 29 -8.75 -4.74 -17.89
CA SER A 29 -7.31 -4.59 -17.70
C SER A 29 -6.84 -5.46 -16.53
N GLN A 30 -5.62 -5.97 -16.63
CA GLN A 30 -4.96 -6.71 -15.55
C GLN A 30 -4.54 -5.81 -14.38
N MET A 31 -4.51 -4.49 -14.56
CA MET A 31 -4.17 -3.54 -13.50
C MET A 31 -5.41 -2.95 -12.85
N ALA A 32 -5.42 -2.88 -11.52
CA ALA A 32 -6.46 -2.19 -10.80
C ALA A 32 -6.35 -0.65 -11.01
N PRO A 33 -7.46 0.11 -10.93
CA PRO A 33 -7.41 1.57 -11.11
C PRO A 33 -6.43 2.28 -10.18
N GLU A 34 -6.23 1.76 -8.96
CA GLU A 34 -5.28 2.31 -7.99
C GLU A 34 -3.81 2.07 -8.36
N GLU A 35 -3.54 1.03 -9.17
CA GLU A 35 -2.22 0.71 -9.70
C GLU A 35 -1.89 1.55 -10.93
N ILE A 36 -2.90 1.89 -11.73
CA ILE A 36 -2.79 2.79 -12.89
C ILE A 36 -2.62 4.25 -12.42
N HIS A 37 -3.46 4.68 -11.48
CA HIS A 37 -3.44 6.04 -10.94
C HIS A 37 -3.42 6.04 -9.42
N LYS A 38 -2.23 6.11 -8.85
CA LYS A 38 -2.05 6.29 -7.41
C LYS A 38 -2.38 7.74 -7.03
N LYS A 39 -3.59 7.99 -6.53
CA LYS A 39 -3.94 9.28 -5.89
C LYS A 39 -3.15 9.39 -4.58
N GLN A 40 -1.95 9.94 -4.66
CA GLN A 40 -1.02 10.04 -3.53
C GLN A 40 -1.58 10.88 -2.37
N ASN A 41 -2.48 11.83 -2.64
CA ASN A 41 -3.22 12.58 -1.63
C ASN A 41 -4.55 13.05 -2.23
N GLN A 42 -5.68 12.47 -1.82
CA GLN A 42 -7.02 12.97 -2.18
C GLN A 42 -7.38 14.28 -1.45
N GLU A 43 -6.41 15.17 -1.20
CA GLU A 43 -6.72 16.52 -0.71
C GLU A 43 -7.31 17.32 -1.88
N LEU A 44 -8.61 17.14 -2.14
CA LEU A 44 -9.39 17.89 -3.14
C LEU A 44 -9.53 19.38 -2.81
N LYS A 45 -9.21 19.78 -1.58
CA LYS A 45 -9.28 21.16 -1.10
C LYS A 45 -7.89 21.71 -0.88
N GLY A 46 -7.66 22.93 -1.37
CA GLY A 46 -6.42 23.66 -1.13
C GLY A 46 -6.20 23.97 0.35
N LYS A 47 -4.94 24.16 0.76
CA LYS A 47 -4.58 24.53 2.16
C LYS A 47 -5.27 25.84 2.62
N THR A 48 -5.58 26.72 1.68
CA THR A 48 -6.27 27.99 1.87
C THR A 48 -7.78 27.82 2.05
N GLU A 49 -8.38 26.76 1.48
CA GLU A 49 -9.82 26.48 1.53
C GLU A 49 -10.24 25.71 2.79
N LEU A 50 -9.27 25.16 3.53
CA LEU A 50 -9.52 24.43 4.77
C LEU A 50 -9.83 25.40 5.92
N SER A 51 -10.96 25.17 6.57
CA SER A 51 -11.33 25.81 7.84
C SER A 51 -10.29 25.50 8.93
N LYS A 52 -10.15 26.39 9.92
CA LYS A 52 -9.27 26.19 11.09
C LYS A 52 -9.58 24.87 11.82
N ALA A 53 -10.85 24.50 11.90
CA ALA A 53 -11.28 23.24 12.52
C ALA A 53 -10.78 22.01 11.74
N ASP A 54 -10.95 22.01 10.41
CA ASP A 54 -10.47 20.93 9.55
C ASP A 54 -8.94 20.81 9.56
N LYS A 55 -8.23 21.94 9.57
CA LYS A 55 -6.76 21.97 9.73
C LYS A 55 -6.32 21.27 11.01
N ARG A 56 -6.97 21.56 12.13
CA ARG A 56 -6.68 20.92 13.42
C ARG A 56 -6.98 19.42 13.39
N ARG A 57 -8.11 19.01 12.82
CA ARG A 57 -8.48 17.59 12.68
C ARG A 57 -7.45 16.83 11.84
N ASN A 58 -7.05 17.39 10.69
CA ASN A 58 -6.06 16.78 9.81
C ASN A 58 -4.69 16.64 10.49
N LEU A 59 -4.28 17.64 11.27
CA LEU A 59 -3.03 17.59 12.05
C LEU A 59 -3.06 16.47 13.09
N LEU A 60 -4.15 16.35 13.85
CA LEU A 60 -4.30 15.29 14.87
C LEU A 60 -4.30 13.90 14.22
N ALA A 61 -5.01 13.74 13.10
CA ALA A 61 -5.02 12.48 12.35
C ALA A 61 -3.62 12.09 11.84
N LYS A 62 -2.85 13.06 11.30
CA LYS A 62 -1.47 12.85 10.88
C LYS A 62 -0.57 12.45 12.07
N LYS A 63 -0.71 13.12 13.22
CA LYS A 63 0.04 12.78 14.45
C LYS A 63 -0.25 11.36 14.94
N GLU A 64 -1.52 10.96 14.93
CA GLU A 64 -1.94 9.60 15.31
C GLU A 64 -1.42 8.53 14.35
N ALA A 65 -1.46 8.78 13.03
CA ALA A 65 -0.91 7.87 12.04
C ALA A 65 0.60 7.66 12.23
N ILE A 66 1.34 8.74 12.50
CA ILE A 66 2.78 8.68 12.79
C ILE A 66 3.04 7.87 14.07
N ARG A 67 2.30 8.15 15.16
CA ARG A 67 2.42 7.40 16.42
C ARG A 67 2.20 5.90 16.23
N LYS A 68 1.14 5.52 15.52
CA LYS A 68 0.86 4.10 15.22
C LYS A 68 1.97 3.46 14.38
N ARG A 69 2.58 4.20 13.45
CA ARG A 69 3.70 3.71 12.64
C ARG A 69 4.95 3.48 13.48
N THR A 70 5.30 4.41 14.37
CA THR A 70 6.49 4.28 15.23
C THR A 70 6.31 3.16 16.26
N GLU A 71 5.12 3.00 16.83
CA GLU A 71 4.80 1.87 17.71
C GLU A 71 4.92 0.52 16.99
N LYS A 72 4.40 0.43 15.75
CA LYS A 72 4.57 -0.79 14.93
C LYS A 72 6.03 -1.07 14.64
N GLN A 73 6.83 -0.05 14.30
CA GLN A 73 8.26 -0.21 14.06
C GLN A 73 9.02 -0.69 15.29
N LYS A 74 8.72 -0.13 16.47
CA LYS A 74 9.30 -0.60 17.74
C LYS A 74 8.99 -2.06 18.00
N LYS A 75 7.73 -2.48 17.81
CA LYS A 75 7.35 -3.90 17.92
C LYS A 75 8.12 -4.78 16.94
N VAL A 76 8.29 -4.34 15.69
CA VAL A 76 9.08 -5.10 14.71
C VAL A 76 10.54 -5.23 15.16
N THR A 77 11.17 -4.15 15.64
CA THR A 77 12.56 -4.17 16.13
C THR A 77 12.73 -5.01 17.39
N ASP A 78 11.74 -5.03 18.28
CA ASP A 78 11.76 -5.85 19.50
C ASP A 78 11.62 -7.34 19.15
N ILE A 79 10.82 -7.67 18.13
CA ILE A 79 10.69 -9.05 17.64
C ILE A 79 11.99 -9.49 16.96
N THR A 80 12.58 -8.69 16.07
CA THR A 80 13.85 -9.07 15.41
C THR A 80 15.00 -9.23 16.39
N SER A 81 15.11 -8.38 17.41
CA SER A 81 16.16 -8.51 18.43
C SER A 81 16.01 -9.80 19.25
N LYS A 82 14.79 -10.19 19.64
CA LYS A 82 14.53 -11.49 20.29
C LYS A 82 14.85 -12.68 19.40
N THR A 83 14.42 -12.65 18.13
CA THR A 83 14.70 -13.73 17.17
C THR A 83 16.19 -13.87 16.85
N ILE A 84 16.97 -12.77 16.86
CA ILE A 84 18.43 -12.86 16.72
C ILE A 84 19.04 -13.50 17.97
N ALA A 85 18.63 -13.09 19.17
CA ALA A 85 19.14 -13.66 20.42
C ALA A 85 18.86 -15.16 20.57
N GLU A 86 17.68 -15.63 20.16
CA GLU A 86 17.29 -17.05 20.18
C GLU A 86 18.07 -17.91 19.17
N ASN A 87 18.56 -17.33 18.07
CA ASN A 87 19.31 -18.05 17.03
C ASN A 87 20.84 -17.97 17.21
N THR A 88 21.34 -17.34 18.28
CA THR A 88 22.78 -17.18 18.56
C THR A 88 23.29 -18.17 19.62
N PHE A 89 22.53 -19.23 19.93
CA PHE A 89 22.95 -20.35 20.77
C PHE A 89 22.78 -21.68 20.05
#